data_AF-A0A2R6VXD3-F1
#
_entry.id   AF-A0A2R6VXD3-F1
#
_cell.length_a   1.000
_cell.length_b   1.000
_cell.length_c   1.000
_cell.angle_alpha   90.00
_cell.angle_beta   90.00
_cell.angle_gamma   90.00
#
_symmetry.space_group_name_H-M   'P 1'
#
loop_
_entity.id
_entity.type
_entity.pdbx_description
1 polymer ?
#
loop_
_entity_poly.entity_id
_entity_poly.type
_entity_poly.pdbx_seq_one_letter_code
_entity_poly.pdbx_strand_id
1 'polypeptide(L)' 'MLAAAKYIGAGLACSGLIGAGAGIGLIFASLITSTARNPQLRGQLFSYAILGFALAEATGQFRPSILYNIN' A
#
# COMPACT_ATOMS: atom_id res chain seq x y z
N MET A 1 22.35 -2.08 -23.81
CA MET A 1 22.61 -2.45 -22.39
C MET A 1 21.75 -1.66 -21.41
N LEU A 2 21.57 -0.34 -21.58
CA LEU A 2 20.76 0.51 -20.68
C LEU A 2 19.26 0.11 -20.60
N ALA A 3 18.65 -0.35 -21.70
CA ALA A 3 17.26 -0.80 -21.72
C ALA A 3 17.01 -2.01 -20.80
N ALA A 4 17.93 -2.99 -20.78
CA ALA A 4 17.83 -4.17 -19.92
C ALA A 4 17.89 -3.79 -18.43
N ALA A 5 18.74 -2.82 -18.06
CA ALA A 5 18.81 -2.29 -16.70
C ALA A 5 17.51 -1.58 -16.29
N LYS A 6 16.83 -0.87 -17.20
CA LYS A 6 15.52 -0.24 -16.95
C LYS A 6 14.43 -1.28 -16.67
N TYR A 7 14.39 -2.40 -17.39
CA TYR A 7 13.43 -3.48 -17.13
C TYR A 7 13.69 -4.20 -15.80
N ILE A 8 14.97 -4.40 -15.42
CA ILE A 8 15.34 -4.98 -14.12
C ILE A 8 14.98 -4.02 -12.97
N GLY A 9 15.26 -2.72 -13.13
CA GLY A 9 14.87 -1.68 -12.15
C GLY A 9 13.35 -1.57 -11.99
N ALA A 10 12.58 -1.71 -13.08
CA ALA A 10 11.12 -1.76 -13.04
C ALA A 10 10.58 -2.99 -12.30
N GLY A 11 11.20 -4.16 -12.49
CA GLY A 11 10.83 -5.39 -11.77
C GLY A 11 11.09 -5.30 -10.27
N LEU A 12 12.26 -4.78 -9.88
CA LEU A 12 12.59 -4.49 -8.48
C LEU A 12 11.64 -3.45 -7.86
N ALA A 13 11.23 -2.46 -8.64
CA ALA A 13 10.23 -1.49 -8.21
C ALA A 13 8.86 -2.16 -7.95
N CYS A 14 8.42 -3.09 -8.81
CA CYS A 14 7.18 -3.82 -8.58
C CYS A 14 7.20 -4.73 -7.34
N SER A 15 8.37 -5.26 -6.94
CA SER A 15 8.46 -6.17 -5.78
C SER A 15 7.92 -5.58 -4.48
N GLY A 16 8.02 -4.27 -4.28
CA GLY A 16 7.47 -3.68 -3.06
C GLY A 16 5.96 -3.38 -3.09
N LEU A 17 5.26 -3.59 -4.21
CA LEU A 17 3.79 -3.66 -4.22
C LEU A 17 3.30 -4.82 -3.33
N ILE A 18 4.11 -5.86 -3.15
CA ILE A 18 3.82 -6.98 -2.24
C ILE A 18 3.71 -6.47 -0.79
N GLY A 19 4.58 -5.55 -0.38
CA GLY A 19 4.53 -4.93 0.94
C GLY A 19 3.30 -4.03 1.13
N ALA A 20 2.91 -3.29 0.08
CA ALA A 20 1.69 -2.48 0.10
C ALA A 20 0.43 -3.36 0.20
N GLY A 21 0.37 -4.46 -0.56
CA GLY A 21 -0.74 -5.42 -0.51
C GLY A 21 -0.87 -6.11 0.84
N ALA A 22 0.24 -6.54 1.44
CA ALA A 22 0.26 -7.11 2.79
C ALA A 22 -0.19 -6.11 3.85
N GLY A 23 0.21 -4.84 3.74
CA GLY A 23 -0.21 -3.76 4.65
C GLY A 23 -1.72 -3.51 4.60
N ILE A 24 -2.30 -3.44 3.40
CA ILE A 24 -3.76 -3.25 3.22
C ILE A 24 -4.54 -4.41 3.83
N GLY A 25 -4.10 -5.65 3.60
CA GLY A 25 -4.73 -6.85 4.18
C GLY A 25 -4.75 -6.82 5.71
N LEU A 26 -3.66 -6.36 6.34
CA LEU A 26 -3.58 -6.27 7.81
C LEU A 26 -4.48 -5.17 8.38
N ILE A 27 -4.61 -4.04 7.69
CA ILE A 27 -5.49 -2.93 8.08
C ILE A 27 -6.96 -3.38 8.04
N PHE A 28 -7.37 -4.05 6.96
CA PHE A 28 -8.74 -4.57 6.84
C PHE A 28 -9.02 -5.71 7.82
N ALA A 29 -8.08 -6.62 8.06
CA ALA A 29 -8.21 -7.66 9.09
C ALA A 29 -8.42 -7.04 10.48
N SER A 30 -7.61 -6.04 10.84
CA SER A 30 -7.71 -5.33 12.12
C SER A 30 -9.01 -4.53 12.25
N LEU A 31 -9.51 -3.94 11.15
CA LEU A 31 -10.81 -3.28 11.11
C LEU A 31 -11.94 -4.28 11.39
N ILE A 32 -11.95 -5.45 10.74
CA ILE A 32 -13.01 -6.46 10.92
C ILE A 32 -13.02 -6.97 12.36
N THR A 33 -11.86 -7.35 12.90
CA THR A 33 -11.77 -7.83 14.29
C THR A 33 -12.18 -6.75 15.30
N SER A 34 -11.79 -5.49 15.08
CA SER A 34 -12.10 -4.41 16.03
C SER A 34 -13.57 -3.97 15.94
N THR A 35 -14.15 -3.95 14.74
CA THR A 35 -15.58 -3.67 14.54
C THR A 35 -16.48 -4.79 15.03
N ALA A 36 -16.02 -6.05 14.98
CA ALA A 36 -16.72 -7.19 15.58
C ALA A 36 -16.76 -7.13 17.12
N ARG A 37 -15.72 -6.57 17.75
CA ARG A 37 -15.66 -6.41 19.22
C ARG A 37 -16.43 -5.19 19.72
N ASN A 38 -16.34 -4.06 19.01
CA ASN A 38 -17.02 -2.81 19.38
C ASN A 38 -17.72 -2.18 18.17
N PRO A 39 -18.95 -2.59 17.85
CA PRO A 39 -19.67 -2.08 16.68
C PRO A 39 -20.04 -0.59 16.77
N GLN A 40 -20.13 -0.03 17.98
CA GLN A 40 -20.43 1.39 18.22
C GLN A 40 -19.32 2.35 17.74
N LEU A 41 -18.07 1.86 17.64
CA LEU A 41 -16.92 2.66 17.21
C LEU A 41 -16.62 2.53 15.70
N ARG A 42 -17.51 1.89 14.93
CA ARG A 42 -17.32 1.65 13.48
C ARG A 42 -16.95 2.91 12.70
N GLY A 43 -17.56 4.06 12.98
CA GLY A 43 -17.31 5.30 12.24
C GLY A 43 -15.86 5.80 12.38
N GLN A 44 -15.34 5.86 13.61
CA GLN A 44 -13.95 6.24 13.90
C GLN A 44 -12.96 5.21 13.35
N LEU A 45 -13.22 3.92 13.55
CA LEU A 45 -12.37 2.84 13.03
C LEU A 45 -12.29 2.83 11.50
N PHE A 46 -13.39 3.13 10.82
CA PHE A 46 -13.41 3.24 9.36
C PHE A 46 -12.58 4.42 8.87
N SER A 47 -12.66 5.56 9.57
CA SER A 47 -11.80 6.72 9.28
C SER A 47 -10.31 6.40 9.46
N TYR A 48 -9.94 5.65 10.50
CA TYR A 48 -8.56 5.20 10.69
C TYR A 48 -8.11 4.18 9.64
N ALA A 49 -8.99 3.26 9.21
CA ALA A 49 -8.66 2.31 8.15
C ALA A 49 -8.47 3.01 6.79
N ILE A 50 -9.27 4.05 6.49
CA ILE A 50 -9.08 4.87 5.28
C ILE A 50 -7.76 5.64 5.34
N LEU A 51 -7.40 6.21 6.49
CA LEU A 51 -6.09 6.86 6.66
C LEU A 51 -4.93 5.87 6.48
N GLY A 52 -5.04 4.67 7.05
CA GLY A 52 -4.07 3.59 6.85
C GLY A 52 -4.00 3.12 5.39
N PHE A 53 -5.14 3.03 4.70
CA PHE A 53 -5.22 2.71 3.28
C PHE A 53 -4.57 3.79 2.41
N ALA A 54 -4.83 5.07 2.69
CA ALA A 54 -4.22 6.19 1.98
C ALA A 54 -2.70 6.23 2.17
N LEU A 55 -2.20 5.89 3.37
CA LEU A 55 -0.77 5.79 3.63
C LEU A 55 -0.13 4.60 2.89
N ALA A 56 -0.80 3.44 2.87
CA ALA A 56 -0.35 2.28 2.12
C ALA A 56 -0.30 2.55 0.60
N GLU A 57 -1.33 3.21 0.05
CA GLU A 57 -1.36 3.68 -1.34
C GLU A 57 -0.24 4.69 -1.63
N ALA A 58 0.02 5.65 -0.74
CA ALA A 58 1.11 6.61 -0.90
C ALA A 58 2.48 5.92 -1.01
N THR A 59 2.71 4.85 -0.23
CA THR A 59 3.95 4.04 -0.35
C THR A 59 3.99 3.16 -1.60
N GLY A 60 2.83 2.74 -2.12
CA GLY A 60 2.72 2.01 -3.38
C GLY A 60 2.96 2.90 -4.61
N GLN A 61 2.44 4.12 -4.59
CA GLN A 61 2.53 5.12 -5.68
C GLN A 61 3.88 5.85 -5.74
N PHE A 62 4.62 5.93 -4.63
CA PHE A 62 5.97 6.51 -4.61
C PHE A 62 6.99 5.74 -5.47
N ARG A 63 6.67 4.52 -5.89
CA ARG A 63 7.57 3.64 -6.63
C ARG A 63 7.52 3.81 -8.14
N PRO A 64 6.34 3.86 -8.81
CA PRO A 64 6.28 4.21 -10.23
C PRO A 64 6.74 5.66 -10.51
N SER A 65 6.64 6.60 -9.55
CA SER A 65 7.12 7.97 -9.73
C SER A 65 8.66 8.09 -9.78
N ILE A 66 9.39 7.30 -8.98
CA ILE A 66 10.86 7.22 -9.09
C ILE A 66 11.27 6.70 -10.47
N LEU A 67 10.53 5.74 -11.03
CA LEU A 67 10.82 5.14 -12.34
C LEU A 67 10.56 6.10 -13.51
N TYR A 68 9.59 7.01 -13.36
CA TYR A 68 9.26 8.03 -14.39
C TYR A 68 10.28 9.16 -14.47
N ASN A 69 11.04 9.43 -13.40
CA ASN A 69 12.06 10.49 -13.34
C ASN A 69 13.44 10.05 -13.88
N ILE A 70 13.60 8.77 -14.24
CA ILE A 70 14.86 8.19 -14.79
C ILE A 70 14.81 8.06 -16.33
N ASN A 71 13.93 8.81 -17.00
CA ASN A 71 13.90 9.00 -18.46
C ASN A 71 14.43 10.39 -18.80
#